data_AF-A0AAW8FYD0-F1
#
_entry.id   AF-A0AAW8FYD0-F1
#
_cell.length_a   1.000
_cell.length_b   1.000
_cell.length_c   1.000
_cell.angle_alpha   90.00
_cell.angle_beta   90.00
_cell.angle_gamma   90.00
#
_symmetry.space_group_name_H-M   'P 1'
#
loop_
_entity.id
_entity.type
_entity.pdbx_description
1 polymer ?
#
loop_
_entity_poly.entity_id
_entity_poly.type
_entity_poly.pdbx_seq_one_letter_code
_entity_poly.pdbx_strand_id
1 'polypeptide(L)'
;MKASTILSLGIFSTVLFSCATVHDKLNTGMIVRDCTGTYLRVGEHQDYLVCNSEVLESKKDGEKVSVVFDNTDKCPERDGKIMCMMYHENKGMIRVKSVK
;
A
#
# COMPACT_ATOMS: atom_id res chain seq x y z
N MET A 1 -19.68 34.73 54.86
CA MET A 1 -18.73 33.70 54.41
C MET A 1 -19.25 33.15 53.09
N LYS A 2 -18.40 33.14 52.05
CA LYS A 2 -18.79 33.03 50.63
C LYS A 2 -19.20 31.59 50.29
N ALA A 3 -20.38 31.43 49.70
CA ALA A 3 -20.81 30.19 49.08
C ALA A 3 -20.07 30.01 47.75
N SER A 4 -19.26 28.96 47.64
CA SER A 4 -18.59 28.58 46.39
C SER A 4 -19.43 27.55 45.67
N THR A 5 -20.13 27.99 44.63
CA THR A 5 -20.76 27.17 43.60
C THR A 5 -19.68 26.49 42.77
N ILE A 6 -19.54 25.16 42.89
CA ILE A 6 -18.66 24.38 42.01
C ILE A 6 -19.50 23.94 40.80
N LEU A 7 -19.37 24.69 39.71
CA LEU A 7 -19.96 24.37 38.42
C LEU A 7 -19.01 23.39 37.69
N SER A 8 -19.19 22.09 37.89
CA SER A 8 -18.43 21.06 37.18
C SER A 8 -18.97 20.87 35.76
N LEU A 9 -18.40 21.61 34.81
CA LEU A 9 -18.62 21.44 33.37
C LEU A 9 -17.85 20.19 32.91
N GLY A 10 -18.54 19.04 32.89
CA GLY A 10 -18.00 17.80 32.34
C GLY A 10 -17.86 17.91 30.82
N ILE A 11 -16.63 18.15 30.34
CA ILE A 11 -16.29 18.13 28.92
C ILE A 11 -16.29 16.66 28.48
N PHE A 12 -17.37 16.24 27.86
CA PHE A 12 -17.51 14.94 27.23
C PHE A 12 -16.71 14.96 25.91
N SER A 13 -15.43 14.62 25.97
CA SER A 13 -14.60 14.43 24.76
C SER A 13 -15.12 13.24 23.98
N THR A 14 -15.94 13.50 22.97
CA THR A 14 -16.28 12.53 21.94
C THR A 14 -15.03 12.26 21.11
N VAL A 15 -14.38 11.12 21.36
CA VAL A 15 -13.29 10.63 20.52
C VAL A 15 -13.89 10.32 19.15
N LEU A 16 -13.66 11.19 18.17
CA LEU A 16 -14.03 10.95 16.78
C LEU A 16 -13.13 9.83 16.25
N PHE A 17 -13.62 8.59 16.32
CA PHE A 17 -13.06 7.49 15.54
C PHE A 17 -13.37 7.74 14.06
N SER A 18 -12.48 8.43 13.37
CA SER A 18 -12.53 8.48 11.90
C SER A 18 -12.13 7.10 11.37
N CYS A 19 -13.13 6.32 10.98
CA CYS A 19 -12.91 5.11 10.21
C CYS A 19 -12.63 5.55 8.77
N ALA A 20 -11.35 5.55 8.36
CA ALA A 20 -11.00 5.79 6.98
C ALA A 20 -11.46 4.58 6.14
N THR A 21 -12.54 4.76 5.38
CA THR A 21 -12.96 3.78 4.38
C THR A 21 -11.82 3.63 3.36
N VAL A 22 -11.25 2.43 3.22
CA VAL A 22 -10.24 2.14 2.19
C VAL A 22 -10.93 2.18 0.83
N HIS A 23 -10.91 3.34 0.18
CA HIS A 23 -11.36 3.47 -1.20
C HIS A 23 -10.29 2.93 -2.14
N ASP A 24 -10.74 2.24 -3.19
CA ASP A 24 -9.91 1.84 -4.33
C ASP A 24 -9.23 3.07 -4.93
N LYS A 25 -7.98 3.32 -4.53
CA LYS A 25 -7.19 4.45 -4.97
C LYS A 25 -6.44 4.08 -6.24
N LEU A 26 -6.59 4.90 -7.27
CA LEU A 26 -5.76 4.82 -8.46
C LEU A 26 -4.36 5.35 -8.12
N ASN A 27 -3.34 4.53 -8.38
CA ASN A 27 -1.94 4.89 -8.18
C ASN A 27 -1.19 4.75 -9.51
N THR A 28 -0.51 5.81 -9.92
CA THR A 28 0.35 5.79 -11.11
C THR A 28 1.78 5.52 -10.67
N GLY A 29 2.43 4.54 -11.28
CA GLY A 29 3.79 4.15 -10.97
C GLY A 29 4.52 3.59 -12.19
N MET A 30 5.82 3.39 -12.05
CA MET A 30 6.67 2.76 -13.05
C MET A 30 6.82 1.28 -12.73
N ILE A 31 6.73 0.42 -13.74
CA ILE A 31 7.07 -0.99 -13.61
C ILE A 31 8.59 -1.12 -13.46
N VAL A 32 9.04 -1.86 -12.46
CA VAL A 32 10.44 -2.22 -12.26
C VAL A 32 10.53 -3.73 -12.12
N ARG A 33 11.36 -4.36 -12.95
CA ARG A 33 11.58 -5.81 -12.91
C ARG A 33 13.05 -6.13 -12.75
N ASP A 34 13.30 -7.09 -11.87
CA ASP A 34 14.60 -7.72 -11.76
C ASP A 34 14.42 -9.19 -11.35
N CYS A 35 15.54 -9.86 -11.06
CA CYS A 35 15.54 -11.27 -10.68
C CYS A 35 14.94 -11.54 -9.27
N THR A 36 14.62 -10.48 -8.51
CA THR A 36 13.94 -10.56 -7.22
C THR A 36 12.44 -10.34 -7.32
N GLY A 37 11.91 -9.87 -8.45
CA GLY A 37 10.46 -9.78 -8.68
C GLY A 37 10.02 -8.69 -9.65
N THR A 38 8.70 -8.45 -9.65
CA THR A 38 8.08 -7.31 -10.34
C THR A 38 7.56 -6.33 -9.31
N TYR A 39 7.85 -5.05 -9.51
CA TYR A 39 7.56 -3.96 -8.59
C TYR A 39 6.81 -2.85 -9.29
N LEU A 40 6.00 -2.13 -8.51
CA LEU A 40 5.43 -0.85 -8.89
C LEU A 40 6.15 0.25 -8.10
N ARG A 41 6.94 1.07 -8.79
CA ARG A 41 7.61 2.25 -8.21
C ARG A 41 6.67 3.44 -8.25
N VAL A 42 6.21 3.87 -7.08
CA VAL A 42 5.34 5.04 -6.91
C VAL A 42 6.17 6.20 -6.33
N GLY A 43 6.06 7.39 -6.90
CA GLY A 43 6.85 8.55 -6.43
C GLY A 43 8.37 8.33 -6.53
N GLU A 44 9.12 8.93 -5.59
CA GLU A 44 10.58 8.77 -5.53
C GLU A 44 10.95 7.49 -4.76
N HIS A 45 11.35 6.46 -5.50
CA HIS A 45 11.94 5.21 -4.98
C HIS A 45 11.07 4.43 -3.97
N GLN A 46 9.74 4.57 -4.02
CA GLN A 46 8.87 3.69 -3.24
C GLN A 46 8.42 2.51 -4.08
N ASP A 47 9.17 1.42 -3.97
CA ASP A 47 8.91 0.21 -4.71
C ASP A 47 7.99 -0.69 -3.90
N TYR A 48 6.90 -1.12 -4.50
CA TYR A 48 5.96 -2.06 -3.90
C TYR A 48 6.04 -3.38 -4.66
N LEU A 49 6.29 -4.47 -3.95
CA LEU A 49 6.34 -5.79 -4.56
C LEU A 49 4.94 -6.21 -5.01
N VAL A 50 4.78 -6.54 -6.30
CA VAL A 50 3.51 -7.00 -6.85
C VAL A 50 3.39 -8.52 -6.70
N CYS A 51 2.45 -8.99 -5.87
CA CYS A 51 2.27 -10.44 -5.64
C CYS A 51 1.72 -11.17 -6.87
N ASN A 52 0.72 -10.58 -7.54
CA ASN A 52 0.07 -11.12 -8.74
C ASN A 52 0.65 -10.50 -10.02
N SER A 53 1.97 -10.64 -10.20
CA SER A 53 2.71 -9.98 -11.29
C SER A 53 2.24 -10.31 -12.70
N GLU A 54 1.56 -11.46 -12.88
CA GLU A 54 0.98 -11.91 -14.13
C GLU A 54 0.02 -10.90 -14.76
N VAL A 55 -0.69 -10.11 -13.94
CA VAL A 55 -1.62 -9.08 -14.44
C VAL A 55 -0.92 -7.92 -15.14
N LEU A 56 0.40 -7.83 -14.99
CA LEU A 56 1.26 -6.81 -15.59
C LEU A 56 2.15 -7.38 -16.70
N GLU A 57 2.00 -8.64 -17.12
CA GLU A 57 2.86 -9.28 -18.14
C GLU A 57 2.91 -8.53 -19.47
N SER A 58 1.80 -7.90 -19.88
CA SER A 58 1.73 -7.09 -21.10
C SER A 58 2.47 -5.74 -20.99
N LYS A 59 2.88 -5.35 -19.79
CA LYS A 59 3.52 -4.07 -19.49
C LYS A 59 5.03 -4.22 -19.52
N LYS A 60 5.74 -3.30 -20.14
CA LYS A 60 7.20 -3.36 -20.24
C LYS A 60 7.88 -2.89 -18.95
N ASP A 61 9.10 -3.34 -18.72
CA ASP A 61 9.94 -2.76 -17.69
C ASP A 61 10.20 -1.27 -18.00
N GLY A 62 10.14 -0.41 -16.97
CA GLY A 62 10.17 1.04 -17.11
C GLY A 62 8.87 1.69 -17.61
N GLU A 63 7.83 0.92 -17.95
CA GLU A 63 6.55 1.48 -18.38
C GLU A 63 5.81 2.15 -17.22
N LYS A 64 5.23 3.33 -17.46
CA LYS A 64 4.31 3.96 -16.50
C LYS A 64 2.91 3.38 -16.66
N VAL A 65 2.34 2.89 -15.57
CA VAL A 65 1.00 2.32 -15.52
C VAL A 65 0.19 2.96 -14.40
N SER A 66 -1.13 2.99 -14.56
CA SER A 66 -2.05 3.39 -13.49
C SER A 66 -2.80 2.15 -13.03
N VAL A 67 -2.69 1.82 -11.75
CA VAL A 67 -3.29 0.61 -11.17
C VAL A 67 -4.04 0.92 -9.89
N VAL A 68 -5.06 0.12 -9.62
CA VAL A 68 -5.69 0.04 -8.30
C VAL A 68 -5.12 -1.19 -7.61
N PHE A 69 -4.70 -1.07 -6.35
CA PHE A 69 -4.14 -2.18 -5.59
C PHE A 69 -4.52 -2.09 -4.11
N ASP A 70 -4.44 -3.24 -3.43
CA ASP A 70 -4.47 -3.34 -1.97
C ASP A 70 -3.09 -3.69 -1.43
N ASN A 71 -2.77 -3.22 -0.24
CA ASN A 71 -1.63 -3.75 0.52
C ASN A 71 -1.96 -5.16 1.02
N THR A 72 -0.95 -6.03 1.08
CA THR A 72 -1.06 -7.39 1.60
C THR A 72 0.18 -7.73 2.42
N ASP A 73 0.04 -8.61 3.40
CA ASP A 73 1.14 -9.06 4.24
C ASP A 73 1.88 -10.27 3.65
N LYS A 74 1.32 -10.89 2.61
CA LYS A 74 1.83 -12.14 2.03
C LYS A 74 1.65 -12.17 0.51
N CYS A 75 2.61 -12.82 -0.15
CA CYS A 75 2.54 -13.21 -1.57
C CYS A 75 2.72 -14.74 -1.69
N PRO A 76 1.69 -15.56 -1.43
CA PRO A 76 1.78 -17.02 -1.58
C PRO A 76 2.15 -17.45 -3.01
N GLU A 77 1.91 -16.60 -4.01
CA GLU A 77 2.33 -16.81 -5.40
C GLU A 77 3.84 -16.90 -5.60
N ARG A 78 4.63 -16.53 -4.58
CA ARG A 78 6.09 -16.63 -4.59
C ARG A 78 6.61 -17.90 -3.95
N ASP A 79 5.77 -18.65 -3.23
CA ASP A 79 6.19 -19.87 -2.55
C ASP A 79 6.69 -20.89 -3.58
N GLY A 80 7.91 -21.39 -3.39
CA GLY A 80 8.55 -22.34 -4.30
C GLY A 80 9.06 -21.76 -5.62
N LYS A 81 8.93 -20.44 -5.88
CA LYS A 81 9.53 -19.81 -7.07
C LYS A 81 11.02 -19.55 -6.84
N ILE A 82 11.84 -19.95 -7.82
CA ILE A 82 13.27 -19.67 -7.82
C ILE A 82 13.46 -18.18 -8.12
N MET A 83 14.08 -17.46 -7.19
CA MET A 83 14.44 -16.05 -7.29
C MET A 83 15.95 -15.93 -7.06
N CYS A 84 16.58 -14.89 -7.60
CA CYS A 84 17.99 -14.65 -7.27
C CYS A 84 18.14 -14.26 -5.80
N MET A 85 19.28 -14.61 -5.19
CA MET A 85 19.60 -14.33 -3.78
C MET A 85 20.07 -12.87 -3.59
N MET A 86 19.32 -11.91 -4.12
CA MET A 86 19.58 -10.48 -4.01
C MET A 86 18.52 -9.79 -3.17
N TYR A 87 18.90 -8.69 -2.51
CA TYR A 87 17.97 -7.86 -1.77
C TYR A 87 17.53 -6.66 -2.61
N HIS A 88 16.22 -6.49 -2.75
CA HIS A 88 15.60 -5.31 -3.35
C HIS A 88 14.71 -4.64 -2.29
N GLU A 89 15.08 -3.43 -1.88
CA GLU A 89 14.32 -2.67 -0.88
C GLU A 89 12.92 -2.34 -1.42
N ASN A 90 11.88 -2.69 -0.68
CA ASN A 90 10.51 -2.35 -1.01
C ASN A 90 9.75 -1.86 0.24
N LYS A 91 8.69 -1.06 0.01
CA LYS A 91 7.86 -0.47 1.07
C LYS A 91 6.73 -1.40 1.53
N GLY A 92 6.55 -2.53 0.87
CA GLY A 92 5.54 -3.51 1.19
C GLY A 92 5.14 -4.34 -0.03
N MET A 93 4.17 -5.23 0.20
CA MET A 93 3.61 -6.09 -0.82
C MET A 93 2.21 -5.58 -1.20
N ILE A 94 1.90 -5.63 -2.49
CA ILE A 94 0.62 -5.20 -3.04
C ILE A 94 0.02 -6.27 -3.93
N ARG A 95 -1.32 -6.30 -3.96
CA ARG A 95 -2.10 -7.07 -4.94
C ARG A 95 -2.85 -6.11 -5.84
N VAL A 96 -2.57 -6.17 -7.14
CA VAL A 96 -3.23 -5.33 -8.15
C VAL A 96 -4.65 -5.85 -8.37
N LYS A 97 -5.63 -4.96 -8.21
CA LYS A 97 -7.05 -5.18 -8.49
C LYS A 97 -7.43 -4.91 -9.94
N SER A 98 -6.89 -3.82 -10.51
CA SER A 98 -7.14 -3.45 -11.90
C SER A 98 -6.02 -2.58 -12.47
N VAL A 99 -5.84 -2.68 -13.78
CA VAL A 99 -4.95 -1.82 -14.57
C VAL A 99 -5.83 -0.89 -15.40
N LYS A 100 -5.52 0.40 -15.44
CA LYS A 100 -6.23 1.44 -16.20
C LYS A 100 -5.44 1.87 -17.43
#